data_AF-A0A955DPR2-F1
#
_entry.id   AF-A0A955DPR2-F1
#
_cell.length_a   1.000
_cell.length_b   1.000
_cell.length_c   1.000
_cell.angle_alpha   90.00
_cell.angle_beta   90.00
_cell.angle_gamma   90.00
#
_symmetry.space_group_name_H-M   'P 1'
#
loop_
_entity.id
_entity.type
_entity.pdbx_description
1 polymer ?
#
loop_
_entity_poly.entity_id
_entity_poly.type
_entity_poly.pdbx_seq_one_letter_code
_entity_poly.pdbx_strand_id
1 'polypeptide(L)'
;DRFPADDEPPFNPRLTMTFTRGASPPMITIAGGPKPDDLHLVLAISTPIAHTIPIEAGQSIELRPGVIMRIKEYGSHTQAQVRPLVVPRFQRDRGVERRASMIQVHVPGALSDEPIWLGYNEYPFESAQDALFRFPYDPTPVQMADGSIIELLFSRDRRPLPAPVALDDFVITSRIGGFTGQTASIRNWTSRVAFDVDDQWSDLYEVSVNAPIQFGGYWYFQSSWDPPFNGNGMSSAGLNYTVLGVGNRNGVQLQLLGCCIAVIGMMYAFYVKPIIKRRQRERVYREVAARQAGEASGGRNDRSADRAVATIGAGLEEST
;
A
#
# COMPACT_ATOMS: atom_id res chain seq x y z
N ASP A 1 -57.22 27.10 24.61
CA ASP A 1 -57.59 25.68 24.78
C ASP A 1 -56.44 24.89 25.38
N ARG A 2 -56.71 24.29 26.53
CA ARG A 2 -55.79 23.45 27.30
C ARG A 2 -55.68 22.10 26.61
N PHE A 3 -54.47 21.68 26.25
CA PHE A 3 -54.20 20.28 25.94
C PHE A 3 -54.29 19.45 27.24
N PRO A 4 -54.96 18.29 27.24
CA PRO A 4 -55.00 17.43 28.41
C PRO A 4 -53.62 16.80 28.61
N ALA A 5 -53.20 16.75 29.87
CA ALA A 5 -52.04 16.01 30.34
C ALA A 5 -52.41 14.52 30.36
N ASP A 6 -52.10 13.82 29.28
CA ASP A 6 -52.01 12.36 29.28
C ASP A 6 -50.53 11.98 29.44
N ASP A 7 -50.19 11.55 30.64
CA ASP A 7 -48.91 10.94 31.04
C ASP A 7 -48.78 9.53 30.43
N GLU A 8 -48.56 9.44 29.11
CA GLU A 8 -48.01 8.22 28.51
C GLU A 8 -46.61 8.49 27.92
N PRO A 9 -45.54 7.84 28.42
CA PRO A 9 -44.25 7.89 27.76
C PRO A 9 -44.38 7.29 26.34
N PRO A 10 -43.53 7.66 25.38
CA PRO A 10 -43.59 7.18 23.99
C PRO A 10 -43.06 5.74 23.87
N PHE A 11 -43.50 4.84 24.74
CA PHE A 11 -43.13 3.44 24.72
C PHE A 11 -44.21 2.68 23.96
N ASN A 12 -43.95 2.38 22.69
CA ASN A 12 -44.85 1.52 21.92
C ASN A 12 -44.78 0.09 22.51
N PRO A 13 -45.87 -0.45 23.10
CA PRO A 13 -45.87 -1.76 23.73
C PRO A 13 -45.67 -2.92 22.73
N ARG A 14 -45.59 -2.63 21.43
CA ARG A 14 -45.28 -3.60 20.37
C ARG A 14 -43.79 -3.69 20.03
N LEU A 15 -42.94 -2.80 20.56
CA LEU A 15 -41.48 -2.87 20.38
C LEU A 15 -40.86 -3.81 21.41
N THR A 16 -40.80 -5.10 21.07
CA THR A 16 -40.08 -6.10 21.86
C THR A 16 -38.59 -6.05 21.53
N MET A 17 -37.80 -5.28 22.29
CA MET A 17 -36.34 -5.34 22.18
C MET A 17 -35.85 -6.68 22.75
N THR A 18 -35.32 -7.53 21.88
CA THR A 18 -34.75 -8.82 22.30
C THR A 18 -33.23 -8.70 22.29
N PHE A 19 -32.63 -8.55 23.47
CA PHE A 19 -31.18 -8.57 23.61
C PHE A 19 -30.66 -9.96 23.24
N THR A 20 -29.94 -10.07 22.12
CA THR A 20 -29.26 -11.31 21.72
C THR A 20 -27.85 -11.31 22.31
N ARG A 21 -27.53 -12.37 23.05
CA ARG A 21 -26.25 -12.51 23.78
C ARG A 21 -25.08 -12.57 22.77
N GLY A 22 -24.22 -11.56 22.77
CA GLY A 22 -22.89 -11.67 22.16
C GLY A 22 -22.09 -12.82 22.81
N ALA A 23 -21.11 -13.37 22.10
CA ALA A 23 -20.36 -14.60 22.45
C ALA A 23 -19.60 -14.57 23.81
N SER A 24 -19.69 -13.48 24.58
CA SER A 24 -19.46 -13.45 26.02
C SER A 24 -20.22 -12.24 26.60
N PRO A 25 -20.92 -12.35 27.72
CA PRO A 25 -21.57 -11.18 28.31
C PRO A 25 -20.50 -10.14 28.65
N PRO A 26 -20.61 -8.88 28.18
CA PRO A 26 -19.76 -7.82 28.69
C PRO A 26 -19.96 -7.74 30.21
N MET A 27 -18.88 -7.94 30.97
CA MET A 27 -18.94 -8.04 32.43
C MET A 27 -19.51 -6.78 33.08
N ILE A 28 -19.36 -5.64 32.42
CA ILE A 28 -19.81 -4.31 32.82
C ILE A 28 -20.41 -3.61 31.60
N THR A 29 -21.66 -3.18 31.67
CA THR A 29 -22.33 -2.40 30.61
C THR A 29 -22.96 -1.15 31.21
N ILE A 30 -22.83 0.00 30.53
CA ILE A 30 -23.54 1.23 30.89
C ILE A 30 -24.63 1.44 29.83
N ALA A 31 -25.87 1.62 30.28
CA ALA A 31 -27.03 1.83 29.43
C ALA A 31 -27.66 3.19 29.74
N GLY A 32 -27.82 4.02 28.71
CA GLY A 32 -28.63 5.23 28.78
C GLY A 32 -30.11 4.91 28.56
N GLY A 33 -30.97 5.38 29.44
CA GLY A 33 -32.42 5.31 29.31
C GLY A 33 -32.99 6.46 28.50
N PRO A 34 -34.33 6.52 28.33
CA PRO A 34 -35.00 7.48 27.47
C PRO A 34 -34.92 8.93 27.97
N LYS A 35 -34.58 9.17 29.23
CA LYS A 35 -34.38 10.53 29.77
C LYS A 35 -32.89 10.92 29.73
N PRO A 36 -32.57 12.21 29.57
CA PRO A 36 -31.19 12.68 29.47
C PRO A 36 -30.27 12.35 30.65
N ASP A 37 -30.82 12.03 31.82
CA ASP A 37 -30.08 11.68 33.04
C ASP A 37 -30.32 10.24 33.50
N ASP A 38 -31.00 9.43 32.66
CA ASP A 38 -31.31 8.05 32.99
C ASP A 38 -30.13 7.17 32.60
N LEU A 39 -29.33 6.76 33.57
CA LEU A 39 -28.13 5.98 33.34
C LEU A 39 -28.11 4.78 34.29
N HIS A 40 -27.87 3.60 33.72
CA HIS A 40 -27.88 2.35 34.43
C HIS A 40 -26.60 1.57 34.20
N LEU A 41 -26.04 1.03 35.27
CA LEU A 41 -24.92 0.10 35.24
C LEU A 41 -25.48 -1.32 35.32
N VAL A 42 -25.23 -2.12 34.29
CA VAL A 42 -25.57 -3.54 34.25
C VAL A 42 -24.29 -4.35 34.52
N LEU A 43 -24.26 -5.02 35.67
CA LEU A 43 -23.14 -5.86 36.10
C LEU A 43 -23.50 -7.33 35.95
N ALA A 44 -22.73 -8.06 35.14
CA ALA A 44 -22.78 -9.51 35.02
C ALA A 44 -21.47 -10.13 35.52
N ILE A 45 -20.97 -9.60 36.63
CA ILE A 45 -19.70 -10.01 37.22
C ILE A 45 -19.96 -11.21 38.13
N SER A 46 -19.41 -12.38 37.80
CA SER A 46 -19.41 -13.62 38.61
C SER A 46 -20.77 -14.28 38.92
N THR A 47 -21.89 -13.69 38.56
CA THR A 47 -23.23 -14.27 38.72
C THR A 47 -23.92 -14.46 37.37
N PRO A 48 -24.74 -15.51 37.20
CA PRO A 48 -25.57 -15.68 35.99
C PRO A 48 -26.69 -14.63 35.89
N ILE A 49 -26.96 -13.91 36.99
CA ILE A 49 -27.96 -12.85 37.08
C ILE A 49 -27.24 -11.51 36.97
N ALA A 50 -27.70 -10.68 36.03
CA ALA A 50 -27.21 -9.31 35.88
C ALA A 50 -27.91 -8.39 36.89
N HIS A 51 -27.12 -7.57 37.60
CA HIS A 51 -27.63 -6.55 38.49
C HIS A 51 -27.64 -5.20 37.78
N THR A 52 -28.77 -4.48 37.87
CA THR A 52 -28.90 -3.13 37.30
C THR A 52 -28.86 -2.11 38.44
N ILE A 53 -27.96 -1.15 38.36
CA ILE A 53 -27.75 -0.11 39.36
C ILE A 53 -27.96 1.25 38.70
N PRO A 54 -28.88 2.12 39.16
CA PRO A 54 -28.98 3.49 38.67
C PRO A 54 -27.73 4.28 39.10
N ILE A 55 -27.19 5.06 38.18
CA ILE A 55 -25.90 5.76 38.34
C ILE A 55 -26.01 7.18 37.79
N GLU A 56 -25.27 8.11 38.37
CA GLU A 56 -25.20 9.49 37.88
C GLU A 56 -23.81 9.82 37.33
N ALA A 57 -23.74 10.76 36.38
CA ALA A 57 -22.47 11.31 35.95
C ALA A 57 -21.77 12.00 37.15
N GLY A 58 -20.48 11.73 37.32
CA GLY A 58 -19.66 12.19 38.45
C GLY A 58 -19.66 11.24 39.64
N GLN A 59 -20.60 10.30 39.74
CA GLN A 59 -20.68 9.33 40.83
C GLN A 59 -19.55 8.28 40.72
N SER A 60 -18.91 8.00 41.86
CA SER A 60 -17.96 6.90 42.01
C SER A 60 -18.71 5.65 42.46
N ILE A 61 -18.53 4.56 41.72
CA ILE A 61 -19.16 3.26 41.99
C ILE A 61 -18.05 2.24 42.21
N GLU A 62 -18.09 1.57 43.36
CA GLU A 62 -17.18 0.46 43.65
C GLU A 62 -17.70 -0.81 42.97
N LEU A 63 -16.94 -1.33 42.01
CA LEU A 63 -17.32 -2.54 41.27
C LEU A 63 -16.98 -3.81 42.06
N ARG A 64 -15.83 -3.76 42.74
CA ARG A 64 -15.25 -4.78 43.63
C ARG A 64 -14.28 -4.09 44.59
N PRO A 65 -13.89 -4.72 45.72
CA PRO A 65 -12.90 -4.16 46.64
C PRO A 65 -11.65 -3.67 45.90
N GLY A 66 -11.42 -2.35 45.95
CA GLY A 66 -10.25 -1.70 45.33
C GLY A 66 -10.41 -1.32 43.85
N VAL A 67 -11.56 -1.54 43.23
CA VAL A 67 -11.85 -1.12 41.85
C VAL A 67 -13.02 -0.13 41.85
N ILE A 68 -12.71 1.14 41.63
CA ILE A 68 -13.68 2.24 41.57
C ILE A 68 -13.82 2.70 40.12
N MET A 69 -15.05 2.74 39.63
CA MET A 69 -15.41 3.35 38.36
C MET A 69 -16.05 4.70 38.62
N ARG A 70 -15.67 5.72 37.84
CA ARG A 70 -16.33 7.03 37.86
C ARG A 70 -16.68 7.43 36.44
N ILE A 71 -17.95 7.73 36.22
CA ILE A 71 -18.44 8.27 34.96
C ILE A 71 -18.10 9.75 34.96
N LYS A 72 -17.22 10.19 34.07
CA LYS A 72 -16.79 11.60 34.06
C LYS A 72 -17.86 12.51 33.47
N GLU A 73 -18.50 12.05 32.41
CA GLU A 73 -19.42 12.84 31.61
C GLU A 73 -20.36 11.88 30.88
N TYR A 74 -21.61 12.30 30.68
CA TYR A 74 -22.61 11.60 29.89
C TYR A 74 -23.26 12.59 28.94
N GLY A 75 -23.29 12.26 27.66
CA GLY A 75 -23.97 13.06 26.63
C GLY A 75 -25.09 12.23 25.99
N SER A 76 -26.34 12.60 26.28
CA SER A 76 -27.55 11.91 25.77
C SER A 76 -27.75 12.02 24.25
N HIS A 77 -27.08 13.00 23.62
CA HIS A 77 -27.19 13.28 22.19
C HIS A 77 -25.81 13.31 21.51
N THR A 78 -24.89 12.48 21.98
CA THR A 78 -23.54 12.43 21.41
C THR A 78 -23.59 11.75 20.05
N GLN A 79 -23.12 12.43 19.00
CA GLN A 79 -22.90 11.81 17.70
C GLN A 79 -21.43 11.45 17.55
N ALA A 80 -21.14 10.20 17.23
CA ALA A 80 -19.81 9.78 16.86
C ALA A 80 -19.56 10.20 15.40
N GLN A 81 -18.62 11.14 15.20
CA GLN A 81 -18.22 11.57 13.87
C GLN A 81 -16.84 11.00 13.54
N VAL A 82 -16.76 10.26 12.43
CA VAL A 82 -15.48 9.81 11.86
C VAL A 82 -14.99 10.86 10.88
N ARG A 83 -13.74 11.34 11.07
CA ARG A 83 -13.09 12.29 10.17
C ARG A 83 -11.61 11.94 10.02
N PRO A 84 -10.99 12.18 8.85
CA PRO A 84 -9.58 11.90 8.67
C PRO A 84 -8.72 12.88 9.48
N LEU A 85 -7.65 12.35 10.06
CA LEU A 85 -6.56 13.15 10.61
C LEU A 85 -5.47 13.30 9.54
N VAL A 86 -5.12 14.54 9.19
CA VAL A 86 -4.02 14.79 8.25
C VAL A 86 -2.68 14.50 8.94
N VAL A 87 -2.12 13.32 8.67
CA VAL A 87 -0.81 12.92 9.20
C VAL A 87 0.31 13.56 8.36
N PRO A 88 1.26 14.30 8.96
CA PRO A 88 2.44 14.84 8.27
C PRO A 88 3.26 13.76 7.58
N ARG A 89 3.85 14.07 6.42
CA ARG A 89 4.55 13.07 5.57
C ARG A 89 5.62 12.25 6.32
N PHE A 90 6.33 12.86 7.27
CA PHE A 90 7.40 12.19 8.03
C PHE A 90 6.88 11.22 9.11
N GLN A 91 5.61 11.31 9.49
CA GLN A 91 4.93 10.41 10.43
C GLN A 91 4.07 9.35 9.73
N ARG A 92 3.96 9.41 8.39
CA ARG A 92 3.16 8.44 7.65
C ARG A 92 3.87 7.10 7.64
N ASP A 93 3.19 6.09 8.17
CA ASP A 93 3.59 4.72 7.97
C ASP A 93 3.37 4.33 6.49
N ARG A 94 4.43 3.86 5.85
CA ARG A 94 4.37 3.37 4.46
C ARG A 94 3.60 2.05 4.37
N GLY A 95 3.52 1.27 5.44
CA GLY A 95 2.85 -0.03 5.48
C GLY A 95 1.32 0.04 5.51
N VAL A 96 0.74 1.20 5.84
CA VAL A 96 -0.72 1.40 5.85
C VAL A 96 -1.28 1.57 4.43
N GLU A 97 -0.41 1.94 3.48
CA GLU A 97 -0.73 2.12 2.06
C GLU A 97 -2.07 2.86 1.83
N ARG A 98 -3.01 2.25 1.11
CA ARG A 98 -4.30 2.84 0.74
C ARG A 98 -5.36 2.65 1.81
N ARG A 99 -5.14 1.78 2.80
CA ARG A 99 -6.17 1.35 3.76
C ARG A 99 -6.63 2.47 4.70
N ALA A 100 -5.81 3.49 4.92
CA ALA A 100 -6.21 4.69 5.66
C ALA A 100 -6.75 5.81 4.77
N SER A 101 -6.96 5.56 3.47
CA SER A 101 -7.53 6.56 2.58
C SER A 101 -9.01 6.73 2.89
N MET A 102 -9.47 7.97 2.87
CA MET A 102 -10.87 8.31 2.97
C MET A 102 -11.23 9.32 1.89
N ILE A 103 -12.47 9.28 1.42
CA ILE A 103 -13.05 10.32 0.59
C ILE A 103 -14.25 10.93 1.29
N GLN A 104 -14.46 12.22 1.10
CA GLN A 104 -15.68 12.89 1.52
C GLN A 104 -16.67 12.88 0.37
N VAL A 105 -17.91 12.48 0.65
CA VAL A 105 -18.98 12.44 -0.35
C VAL A 105 -20.17 13.23 0.18
N HIS A 106 -20.74 14.06 -0.68
CA HIS A 106 -22.04 14.66 -0.49
C HIS A 106 -23.06 13.86 -1.29
N VAL A 107 -24.18 13.50 -0.66
CA VAL A 107 -25.22 12.66 -1.26
C VAL A 107 -26.50 13.49 -1.36
N PRO A 108 -26.78 14.09 -2.53
CA PRO A 108 -28.01 14.84 -2.73
C PRO A 108 -29.25 13.97 -2.45
N GLY A 109 -30.17 14.49 -1.65
CA GLY A 109 -31.40 13.77 -1.27
C GLY A 109 -31.23 12.79 -0.11
N ALA A 110 -30.06 12.72 0.52
CA ALA A 110 -29.91 12.08 1.82
C ALA A 110 -30.77 12.78 2.88
N LEU A 111 -31.18 12.03 3.92
CA LEU A 111 -31.93 12.55 5.06
C LEU A 111 -31.11 13.63 5.82
N SER A 112 -29.79 13.46 5.84
CA SER A 112 -28.84 14.45 6.33
C SER A 112 -28.10 15.09 5.17
N ASP A 113 -27.99 16.43 5.18
CA ASP A 113 -27.18 17.18 4.20
C ASP A 113 -25.69 17.21 4.58
N GLU A 114 -25.31 16.58 5.70
CA GLU A 114 -23.92 16.52 6.13
C GLU A 114 -23.08 15.61 5.22
N PRO A 115 -21.86 16.02 4.86
CA PRO A 115 -20.97 15.19 4.07
C PRO A 115 -20.45 13.99 4.88
N ILE A 116 -20.35 12.84 4.22
CA ILE A 116 -19.97 11.56 4.84
C ILE A 116 -18.56 11.18 4.42
N TRP A 117 -17.77 10.66 5.36
CA TRP A 117 -16.43 10.13 5.08
C TRP A 117 -16.50 8.63 4.83
N LEU A 118 -16.12 8.21 3.62
CA LEU A 118 -16.05 6.80 3.24
C LEU A 118 -14.63 6.27 3.40
N GLY A 119 -14.48 5.20 4.17
CA GLY A 119 -13.21 4.46 4.30
C GLY A 119 -12.93 3.58 3.09
N TYR A 120 -11.65 3.42 2.75
CA TYR A 120 -11.22 2.56 1.65
C TYR A 120 -11.46 1.08 1.97
N ASN A 121 -12.24 0.43 1.12
CA ASN A 121 -12.44 -1.01 1.08
C ASN A 121 -11.47 -1.65 0.08
N GLU A 122 -10.78 -2.72 0.48
CA GLU A 122 -9.75 -3.36 -0.35
C GLU A 122 -10.33 -3.96 -1.64
N TYR A 123 -11.52 -4.55 -1.56
CA TYR A 123 -12.19 -5.18 -2.69
C TYR A 123 -13.60 -4.60 -2.90
N PRO A 124 -13.97 -4.33 -4.17
CA PRO A 124 -15.30 -3.84 -4.56
C PRO A 124 -16.27 -5.02 -4.68
N PHE A 125 -16.54 -5.71 -3.58
CA PHE A 125 -17.57 -6.76 -3.54
C PHE A 125 -18.95 -6.15 -3.80
N GLU A 126 -19.82 -6.89 -4.48
CA GLU A 126 -21.20 -6.47 -4.77
C GLU A 126 -22.13 -6.75 -3.58
N SER A 127 -21.78 -7.73 -2.75
CA SER A 127 -22.56 -8.13 -1.60
C SER A 127 -21.69 -8.73 -0.48
N ALA A 128 -22.29 -8.87 0.70
CA ALA A 128 -21.68 -9.58 1.82
C ALA A 128 -21.43 -11.08 1.54
N GLN A 129 -22.09 -11.67 0.52
CA GLN A 129 -21.91 -13.08 0.16
C GLN A 129 -20.60 -13.31 -0.61
N ASP A 130 -20.11 -12.28 -1.30
CA ASP A 130 -18.84 -12.32 -2.03
C ASP A 130 -17.64 -12.01 -1.11
N ALA A 131 -17.92 -11.50 0.10
CA ALA A 131 -16.90 -11.11 1.05
C ALA A 131 -16.09 -12.33 1.51
N LEU A 132 -14.78 -12.14 1.56
CA LEU A 132 -13.86 -13.15 2.08
C LEU A 132 -13.63 -12.88 3.57
N PHE A 133 -13.36 -13.93 4.34
CA PHE A 133 -13.15 -13.80 5.80
C PHE A 133 -12.17 -12.68 6.21
N ARG A 134 -11.09 -12.48 5.44
CA ARG A 134 -10.06 -11.46 5.71
C ARG A 134 -10.37 -10.10 5.08
N PHE A 135 -11.37 -10.04 4.23
CA PHE A 135 -11.73 -8.88 3.42
C PHE A 135 -13.23 -8.65 3.56
N PRO A 136 -13.66 -8.02 4.67
CA PRO A 136 -15.08 -7.80 4.91
C PRO A 136 -15.69 -6.86 3.87
N TYR A 137 -16.97 -7.06 3.59
CA TYR A 137 -17.81 -6.08 2.90
C TYR A 137 -18.37 -5.11 3.95
N ASP A 138 -17.88 -3.88 3.95
CA ASP A 138 -18.23 -2.85 4.94
C ASP A 138 -18.67 -1.54 4.23
N PRO A 139 -19.86 -1.54 3.59
CA PRO A 139 -20.42 -0.34 2.97
C PRO A 139 -20.92 0.63 4.04
N THR A 140 -20.92 1.93 3.70
CA THR A 140 -21.56 2.94 4.52
C THR A 140 -23.02 3.11 4.09
N PRO A 141 -24.01 2.76 4.93
CA PRO A 141 -25.41 2.98 4.63
C PRO A 141 -25.76 4.47 4.74
N VAL A 142 -26.50 4.98 3.77
CA VAL A 142 -27.02 6.35 3.76
C VAL A 142 -28.52 6.29 3.64
N GLN A 143 -29.21 6.85 4.62
CA GLN A 143 -30.67 6.98 4.59
C GLN A 143 -31.05 8.19 3.73
N MET A 144 -31.96 7.97 2.79
CA MET A 144 -32.48 8.96 1.87
C MET A 144 -33.74 9.64 2.44
N ALA A 145 -34.06 10.83 1.94
CA ALA A 145 -35.22 11.60 2.38
C ALA A 145 -36.57 10.90 2.09
N ASP A 146 -36.60 9.99 1.12
CA ASP A 146 -37.76 9.15 0.79
C ASP A 146 -37.88 7.90 1.69
N GLY A 147 -36.95 7.72 2.65
CA GLY A 147 -36.89 6.57 3.55
C GLY A 147 -36.14 5.36 3.00
N SER A 148 -35.68 5.39 1.74
CA SER A 148 -34.82 4.35 1.19
C SER A 148 -33.42 4.40 1.81
N ILE A 149 -32.67 3.30 1.69
CA ILE A 149 -31.27 3.22 2.13
C ILE A 149 -30.43 2.84 0.92
N ILE A 150 -29.37 3.61 0.69
CA ILE A 150 -28.35 3.27 -0.31
C ILE A 150 -27.05 2.89 0.40
N GLU A 151 -26.30 1.95 -0.17
CA GLU A 151 -24.99 1.55 0.32
C GLU A 151 -23.90 2.22 -0.53
N LEU A 152 -22.96 2.90 0.13
CA LEU A 152 -21.82 3.52 -0.53
C LEU A 152 -20.53 2.79 -0.17
N LEU A 153 -19.73 2.47 -1.19
CA LEU A 153 -18.46 1.78 -1.05
C LEU A 153 -17.35 2.56 -1.78
N PHE A 154 -16.32 2.97 -1.06
CA PHE A 154 -15.11 3.52 -1.67
C PHE A 154 -14.06 2.42 -1.87
N SER A 155 -13.81 2.03 -3.12
CA SER A 155 -12.86 0.96 -3.45
C SER A 155 -12.20 1.18 -4.82
N ARG A 156 -11.59 0.13 -5.37
CA ARG A 156 -10.95 0.11 -6.69
C ARG A 156 -11.99 -0.03 -7.80
N ASP A 157 -11.69 0.60 -8.94
CA ASP A 157 -12.43 0.38 -10.19
C ASP A 157 -12.25 -1.07 -10.69
N ARG A 158 -13.33 -1.74 -11.05
CA ARG A 158 -13.30 -3.08 -11.66
C ARG A 158 -13.24 -2.92 -13.17
N ARG A 159 -12.23 -3.50 -13.80
CA ARG A 159 -12.15 -3.56 -15.26
C ARG A 159 -12.22 -5.00 -15.74
N PRO A 160 -12.89 -5.25 -16.88
CA PRO A 160 -12.91 -6.56 -17.48
C PRO A 160 -11.47 -6.96 -17.84
N LEU A 161 -11.17 -8.24 -17.63
CA LEU A 161 -9.98 -8.86 -18.18
C LEU A 161 -10.14 -8.99 -19.71
N PRO A 162 -9.06 -9.08 -20.49
CA PRO A 162 -9.14 -9.30 -21.94
C PRO A 162 -9.82 -10.63 -22.30
N ALA A 163 -9.80 -11.59 -21.38
CA ALA A 163 -10.44 -12.89 -21.48
C ALA A 163 -10.88 -13.33 -20.07
N PRO A 164 -12.04 -14.01 -19.94
CA PRO A 164 -12.39 -14.72 -18.72
C PRO A 164 -11.29 -15.71 -18.32
N VAL A 165 -11.12 -15.91 -17.01
CA VAL A 165 -10.13 -16.83 -16.44
C VAL A 165 -10.81 -17.74 -15.43
N ALA A 166 -10.54 -19.03 -15.53
CA ALA A 166 -11.00 -20.02 -14.57
C ALA A 166 -9.81 -20.65 -13.86
N LEU A 167 -9.96 -20.87 -12.55
CA LEU A 167 -9.06 -21.70 -11.77
C LEU A 167 -9.49 -23.16 -11.92
N ASP A 168 -8.57 -24.01 -12.35
CA ASP A 168 -8.74 -25.47 -12.38
C ASP A 168 -8.26 -26.08 -11.06
N ASP A 169 -7.01 -25.79 -10.69
CA ASP A 169 -6.38 -26.37 -9.49
C ASP A 169 -5.42 -25.38 -8.82
N PHE A 170 -5.21 -25.56 -7.51
CA PHE A 170 -4.23 -24.82 -6.73
C PHE A 170 -3.30 -25.78 -5.99
N VAL A 171 -2.04 -25.82 -6.42
CA VAL A 171 -1.05 -26.78 -5.95
C VAL A 171 -0.06 -26.11 -5.01
N ILE A 172 0.00 -26.58 -3.76
CA ILE A 172 1.05 -26.24 -2.81
C ILE A 172 2.14 -27.30 -2.86
N THR A 173 3.37 -26.89 -3.19
CA THR A 173 4.55 -27.73 -3.05
C THR A 173 5.26 -27.40 -1.76
N SER A 174 5.36 -28.35 -0.83
CA SER A 174 6.09 -28.18 0.43
C SER A 174 7.59 -28.49 0.29
N ARG A 175 8.36 -28.12 1.31
CA ARG A 175 9.72 -28.61 1.51
C ARG A 175 9.71 -30.08 1.99
N ILE A 176 10.90 -30.68 2.05
CA ILE A 176 11.11 -32.00 2.66
C ILE A 176 10.62 -31.92 4.12
N GLY A 177 9.67 -32.79 4.50
CA GLY A 177 8.97 -32.72 5.79
C GLY A 177 7.48 -32.40 5.69
N GLY A 178 6.96 -32.08 4.50
CA GLY A 178 5.53 -31.86 4.27
C GLY A 178 5.02 -30.47 4.65
N PHE A 179 3.74 -30.22 4.41
CA PHE A 179 3.09 -28.97 4.83
C PHE A 179 2.70 -29.05 6.30
N THR A 180 3.20 -28.12 7.12
CA THR A 180 2.96 -28.11 8.57
C THR A 180 1.86 -27.14 8.99
N GLY A 181 1.10 -26.59 8.04
CA GLY A 181 0.16 -25.48 8.29
C GLY A 181 0.83 -24.10 8.34
N GLN A 182 2.16 -24.04 8.32
CA GLN A 182 2.93 -22.79 8.34
C GLN A 182 3.48 -22.45 6.96
N THR A 183 3.44 -21.17 6.58
CA THR A 183 3.93 -20.66 5.29
C THR A 183 5.41 -20.98 5.05
N ALA A 184 6.23 -21.06 6.10
CA ALA A 184 7.66 -21.38 5.99
C ALA A 184 7.94 -22.79 5.45
N SER A 185 7.01 -23.74 5.63
CA SER A 185 7.11 -25.10 5.08
C SER A 185 6.82 -25.18 3.59
N ILE A 186 6.29 -24.11 2.98
CA ILE A 186 5.94 -24.05 1.57
C ILE A 186 7.17 -23.70 0.74
N ARG A 187 7.40 -24.47 -0.32
CA ARG A 187 8.43 -24.24 -1.33
C ARG A 187 7.88 -23.40 -2.48
N ASN A 188 6.69 -23.73 -2.96
CA ASN A 188 6.03 -23.01 -4.04
C ASN A 188 4.51 -23.16 -3.94
N TRP A 189 3.77 -22.22 -4.51
CA TRP A 189 2.35 -22.33 -4.74
C TRP A 189 2.05 -21.97 -6.20
N THR A 190 1.22 -22.76 -6.85
CA THR A 190 0.96 -22.66 -8.29
C THR A 190 -0.55 -22.73 -8.51
N SER A 191 -1.09 -21.79 -9.28
CA SER A 191 -2.46 -21.84 -9.79
C SER A 191 -2.43 -22.40 -11.21
N ARG A 192 -3.29 -23.38 -11.50
CA ARG A 192 -3.54 -23.86 -12.86
C ARG A 192 -4.78 -23.16 -13.38
N VAL A 193 -4.62 -22.41 -14.46
CA VAL A 193 -5.69 -21.56 -14.99
C VAL A 193 -5.91 -21.82 -16.47
N ALA A 194 -7.17 -21.75 -16.89
CA ALA A 194 -7.56 -21.70 -18.29
C ALA A 194 -8.13 -20.32 -18.62
N PHE A 195 -7.96 -19.89 -19.87
CA PHE A 195 -8.53 -18.66 -20.39
C PHE A 195 -9.58 -18.98 -21.43
N ASP A 196 -10.68 -18.25 -21.42
CA ASP A 196 -11.71 -18.36 -22.43
C ASP A 196 -11.38 -17.45 -23.62
N VAL A 197 -11.19 -18.05 -24.79
CA VAL A 197 -10.94 -17.38 -26.07
C VAL A 197 -12.06 -17.75 -27.01
N ASP A 198 -12.91 -16.77 -27.34
CA ASP A 198 -14.02 -16.95 -28.30
C ASP A 198 -14.91 -18.15 -27.95
N ASP A 199 -15.33 -18.25 -26.68
CA ASP A 199 -16.15 -19.33 -26.10
C ASP A 199 -15.46 -20.71 -26.10
N GLN A 200 -14.12 -20.74 -26.16
CA GLN A 200 -13.30 -21.94 -26.05
C GLN A 200 -12.24 -21.79 -24.96
N TRP A 201 -12.26 -22.70 -23.99
CA TRP A 201 -11.22 -22.77 -22.96
C TRP A 201 -9.89 -23.21 -23.55
N SER A 202 -8.84 -22.47 -23.25
CA SER A 202 -7.46 -22.81 -23.59
C SER A 202 -6.98 -24.06 -22.85
N ASP A 203 -5.80 -24.54 -23.24
CA ASP A 203 -5.02 -25.45 -22.39
C ASP A 203 -4.73 -24.81 -21.02
N LEU A 204 -4.46 -25.66 -20.03
CA LEU A 204 -4.11 -25.22 -18.68
C LEU A 204 -2.72 -24.59 -18.65
N TYR A 205 -2.63 -23.40 -18.06
CA TYR A 205 -1.39 -22.72 -17.78
C TYR A 205 -1.04 -22.82 -16.29
N GLU A 206 0.20 -23.17 -15.99
CA GLU A 206 0.73 -23.11 -14.63
C GLU A 206 1.27 -21.72 -14.32
N VAL A 207 0.71 -21.08 -13.28
CA VAL A 207 1.05 -19.73 -12.86
C VAL A 207 1.58 -19.76 -11.44
N SER A 208 2.82 -19.29 -11.26
CA SER A 208 3.43 -19.13 -9.94
C SER A 208 4.05 -17.73 -9.79
N VAL A 209 4.50 -17.38 -8.58
CA VAL A 209 5.11 -16.07 -8.29
C VAL A 209 6.33 -15.81 -9.19
N ASN A 210 7.15 -16.83 -9.40
CA ASN A 210 8.44 -16.72 -10.09
C ASN A 210 8.42 -17.21 -11.55
N ALA A 211 7.28 -17.77 -12.00
CA ALA A 211 7.05 -18.15 -13.39
C ALA A 211 5.72 -17.54 -13.83
N PRO A 212 5.68 -16.22 -14.10
CA PRO A 212 4.48 -15.57 -14.60
C PRO A 212 4.27 -15.94 -16.08
N ILE A 213 3.02 -16.03 -16.50
CA ILE A 213 2.64 -16.28 -17.90
C ILE A 213 2.18 -14.99 -18.56
N GLN A 214 2.30 -14.92 -19.89
CA GLN A 214 1.74 -13.83 -20.66
C GLN A 214 0.51 -14.32 -21.44
N PHE A 215 -0.59 -13.59 -21.32
CA PHE A 215 -1.83 -13.88 -22.05
C PHE A 215 -2.57 -12.58 -22.37
N GLY A 216 -3.07 -12.41 -23.60
CA GLY A 216 -3.84 -11.22 -23.99
C GLY A 216 -3.13 -9.87 -23.78
N GLY A 217 -1.78 -9.84 -23.80
CA GLY A 217 -0.98 -8.65 -23.51
C GLY A 217 -0.76 -8.34 -22.02
N TYR A 218 -1.27 -9.17 -21.12
CA TYR A 218 -1.08 -9.06 -19.68
C TYR A 218 -0.18 -10.15 -19.14
N TRP A 219 0.43 -9.89 -17.99
CA TRP A 219 1.19 -10.85 -17.23
C TRP A 219 0.37 -11.32 -16.04
N TYR A 220 0.19 -12.63 -15.94
CA TYR A 220 -0.49 -13.28 -14.85
C TYR A 220 0.53 -13.96 -13.95
N PHE A 221 0.42 -13.72 -12.65
CA PHE A 221 1.31 -14.28 -11.65
C PHE A 221 0.52 -14.57 -10.38
N GLN A 222 0.98 -15.54 -9.63
CA GLN A 222 0.30 -15.89 -8.40
C GLN A 222 0.67 -14.87 -7.32
N SER A 223 -0.31 -14.12 -6.82
CA SER A 223 -0.06 -12.97 -5.93
C SER A 223 -0.24 -13.32 -4.46
N SER A 224 -1.27 -14.10 -4.13
CA SER A 224 -1.59 -14.48 -2.75
C SER A 224 -2.54 -15.67 -2.72
N TRP A 225 -2.79 -16.24 -1.56
CA TRP A 225 -3.78 -17.28 -1.32
C TRP A 225 -4.29 -17.14 0.11
N ASP A 226 -5.28 -17.95 0.51
CA ASP A 226 -5.77 -17.94 1.90
C ASP A 226 -4.96 -18.91 2.80
N PRO A 227 -3.95 -18.45 3.56
CA PRO A 227 -3.23 -19.32 4.46
C PRO A 227 -4.07 -19.68 5.69
N PRO A 228 -3.80 -20.86 6.31
CA PRO A 228 -4.36 -21.21 7.59
C PRO A 228 -4.13 -20.09 8.61
N PHE A 229 -5.12 -19.86 9.47
CA PHE A 229 -5.06 -18.83 10.50
C PHE A 229 -5.76 -19.29 11.76
N ASN A 230 -5.11 -19.06 12.89
CA ASN A 230 -5.69 -19.28 14.22
C ASN A 230 -5.45 -18.01 15.04
N GLY A 231 -6.51 -17.24 15.32
CA GLY A 231 -6.40 -16.00 16.08
C GLY A 231 -7.76 -15.44 16.49
N ASN A 232 -7.81 -14.73 17.63
CA ASN A 232 -9.02 -14.06 18.15
C ASN A 232 -10.30 -14.93 18.20
N GLY A 233 -10.16 -16.22 18.56
CA GLY A 233 -11.30 -17.15 18.65
C GLY A 233 -11.85 -17.62 17.30
N MET A 234 -11.18 -17.29 16.19
CA MET A 234 -11.51 -17.73 14.84
C MET A 234 -10.38 -18.58 14.26
N SER A 235 -10.73 -19.70 13.64
CA SER A 235 -9.80 -20.58 12.94
C SER A 235 -10.26 -20.77 11.49
N SER A 236 -9.33 -20.62 10.55
CA SER A 236 -9.50 -21.00 9.14
C SER A 236 -8.45 -22.06 8.79
N ALA A 237 -8.89 -23.14 8.16
CA ALA A 237 -8.00 -24.16 7.60
C ALA A 237 -7.25 -23.65 6.35
N GLY A 238 -7.58 -22.46 5.84
CA GLY A 238 -7.05 -21.88 4.61
C GLY A 238 -7.66 -22.49 3.35
N LEU A 239 -7.02 -22.21 2.20
CA LEU A 239 -7.37 -22.73 0.86
C LEU A 239 -8.76 -22.33 0.32
N ASN A 240 -9.41 -21.34 0.92
CA ASN A 240 -10.73 -20.89 0.47
C ASN A 240 -10.68 -20.06 -0.83
N TYR A 241 -9.55 -19.41 -1.11
CA TYR A 241 -9.37 -18.62 -2.32
C TYR A 241 -7.89 -18.51 -2.70
N THR A 242 -7.68 -18.17 -3.96
CA THR A 242 -6.39 -17.80 -4.55
C THR A 242 -6.50 -16.43 -5.18
N VAL A 243 -5.42 -15.67 -5.17
CA VAL A 243 -5.36 -14.32 -5.74
C VAL A 243 -4.37 -14.32 -6.90
N LEU A 244 -4.93 -14.20 -8.10
CA LEU A 244 -4.17 -14.02 -9.33
C LEU A 244 -3.85 -12.54 -9.52
N GLY A 245 -2.56 -12.21 -9.54
CA GLY A 245 -2.07 -10.89 -9.90
C GLY A 245 -2.06 -10.72 -11.41
N VAL A 246 -2.59 -9.59 -11.89
CA VAL A 246 -2.59 -9.22 -13.31
C VAL A 246 -1.85 -7.91 -13.47
N GLY A 247 -0.83 -7.89 -14.31
CA GLY A 247 0.01 -6.73 -14.54
C GLY A 247 0.22 -6.43 -16.02
N ASN A 248 0.19 -5.14 -16.36
CA ASN A 248 0.64 -4.68 -17.67
C ASN A 248 2.13 -4.28 -17.58
N ARG A 249 2.96 -4.81 -18.48
CA ARG A 249 4.41 -4.56 -18.54
C ARG A 249 4.86 -3.74 -19.77
N ASN A 250 3.97 -2.90 -20.32
CA ASN A 250 4.25 -2.06 -21.50
C ASN A 250 5.51 -1.16 -21.36
N GLY A 251 6.00 -0.89 -20.14
CA GLY A 251 7.20 -0.08 -19.90
C GLY A 251 8.51 -0.86 -19.68
N VAL A 252 8.48 -2.19 -19.57
CA VAL A 252 9.68 -2.97 -19.20
C VAL A 252 10.77 -2.87 -20.25
N GLN A 253 10.41 -2.82 -21.53
CA GLN A 253 11.40 -2.67 -22.61
C GLN A 253 12.16 -1.35 -22.51
N LEU A 254 11.48 -0.26 -22.12
CA LEU A 254 12.12 1.04 -21.94
C LEU A 254 13.07 1.04 -20.73
N GLN A 255 12.70 0.35 -19.66
CA GLN A 255 13.57 0.15 -18.49
C GLN A 255 14.82 -0.67 -18.85
N LEU A 256 14.65 -1.77 -19.59
CA LEU A 256 15.77 -2.59 -20.06
C LEU A 256 16.69 -1.80 -20.99
N LEU A 257 16.13 -1.01 -21.92
CA LEU A 257 16.92 -0.11 -22.76
C LEU A 257 17.72 0.88 -21.93
N GLY A 258 17.11 1.49 -20.90
CA GLY A 258 17.81 2.37 -19.96
C GLY A 258 18.98 1.68 -19.25
N CYS A 259 18.78 0.44 -18.78
CA CYS A 259 19.85 -0.37 -18.20
C CYS A 259 20.97 -0.65 -19.21
N CYS A 260 20.64 -1.02 -20.44
CA CYS A 260 21.64 -1.25 -21.50
C CYS A 260 22.45 0.02 -21.80
N ILE A 261 21.80 1.18 -21.92
CA ILE A 261 22.46 2.46 -22.15
C ILE A 261 23.39 2.80 -20.98
N ALA A 262 22.95 2.59 -19.74
CA ALA A 262 23.78 2.81 -18.56
C ALA A 262 25.04 1.94 -18.56
N VAL A 263 24.91 0.64 -18.89
CA VAL A 263 26.04 -0.29 -19.00
C VAL A 263 26.99 0.14 -20.11
N ILE A 264 26.48 0.49 -21.30
CA ILE A 264 27.29 0.98 -22.43
C ILE A 264 28.01 2.27 -22.05
N GLY A 265 27.33 3.20 -21.37
CA GLY A 265 27.92 4.45 -20.89
C GLY A 265 29.07 4.20 -19.92
N MET A 266 28.92 3.25 -18.99
CA MET A 266 30.01 2.83 -18.11
C MET A 266 31.17 2.21 -18.89
N MET A 267 30.90 1.29 -19.84
CA MET A 267 31.95 0.72 -20.68
C MET A 267 32.72 1.80 -21.46
N TYR A 268 32.00 2.78 -22.03
CA TYR A 268 32.63 3.91 -22.72
C TYR A 268 33.47 4.77 -21.77
N ALA A 269 32.94 5.11 -20.60
CA ALA A 269 33.62 5.98 -19.63
C ALA A 269 34.90 5.35 -19.06
N PHE A 270 34.91 4.04 -18.81
CA PHE A 270 36.03 3.34 -18.17
C PHE A 270 37.01 2.71 -19.15
N TYR A 271 36.62 2.35 -20.37
CA TYR A 271 37.53 1.69 -21.32
C TYR A 271 37.85 2.56 -22.53
N VAL A 272 36.85 3.21 -23.14
CA VAL A 272 37.06 3.96 -24.38
C VAL A 272 37.68 5.33 -24.10
N LYS A 273 37.08 6.11 -23.20
CA LYS A 273 37.53 7.47 -22.86
C LYS A 273 38.99 7.51 -22.38
N PRO A 274 39.49 6.58 -21.53
CA PRO A 274 40.89 6.59 -21.12
C PRO A 274 41.85 6.30 -22.27
N ILE A 275 41.51 5.41 -23.21
CA ILE A 275 42.33 5.11 -24.39
C ILE A 275 42.42 6.34 -25.30
N ILE A 276 41.30 7.01 -25.56
CA ILE A 276 41.28 8.24 -26.37
C ILE A 276 42.16 9.31 -25.71
N LYS A 277 42.00 9.54 -24.40
CA LYS A 277 42.80 10.53 -23.66
C LYS A 277 44.29 10.17 -23.66
N ARG A 278 44.64 8.88 -23.56
CA ARG A 278 46.02 8.41 -23.66
C ARG A 278 46.62 8.71 -25.05
N ARG A 279 45.90 8.38 -26.13
CA ARG A 279 46.35 8.66 -27.51
C ARG A 279 46.50 10.15 -27.79
N GLN A 280 45.60 10.99 -27.27
CA GLN A 280 45.71 12.45 -27.40
C GLN A 280 46.94 12.99 -26.67
N ARG A 281 47.22 12.50 -25.45
CA ARG A 281 48.45 12.87 -24.72
C ARG A 281 49.70 12.46 -25.50
N GLU A 282 49.74 11.24 -26.02
CA GLU A 282 50.87 10.75 -26.83
C GLU A 282 51.12 11.62 -28.08
N ARG A 283 50.07 12.10 -28.75
CA ARG A 283 50.19 13.04 -29.88
C ARG A 283 50.79 14.38 -29.47
N VAL A 284 50.30 14.98 -28.39
CA VAL A 284 50.82 16.26 -27.87
C VAL A 284 52.29 16.12 -27.45
N TYR A 285 52.67 15.03 -26.76
CA TYR A 285 54.08 14.81 -26.40
C TYR A 285 54.98 14.68 -27.63
N ARG A 286 54.52 14.02 -28.70
CA ARG A 286 55.28 13.93 -29.97
C ARG A 286 55.44 15.29 -30.65
N GLU A 287 54.39 16.11 -30.67
CA GLU A 287 54.46 17.46 -31.25
C GLU A 287 55.40 18.39 -30.46
N VAL A 288 55.35 18.33 -29.12
CA VAL A 288 56.27 19.09 -28.26
C VAL A 288 57.72 18.62 -28.46
N ALA A 289 57.96 17.31 -28.51
CA ALA A 289 59.30 16.76 -28.78
C ALA A 289 59.83 17.15 -30.17
N ALA A 290 58.96 17.16 -31.19
CA ALA A 290 59.33 17.60 -32.55
C ALA A 290 59.66 19.09 -32.62
N ARG A 291 58.92 19.95 -31.90
CA ARG A 291 59.23 21.39 -31.79
C ARG A 291 60.56 21.62 -31.08
N GLN A 292 60.82 20.94 -29.97
CA GLN A 292 62.09 21.04 -29.24
C GLN A 292 63.29 20.55 -30.08
N ALA A 293 63.11 19.48 -30.87
CA ALA A 293 64.13 19.03 -31.82
C ALA A 293 64.37 20.03 -32.96
N GLY A 294 63.32 20.71 -33.44
CA GLY A 294 63.43 21.80 -34.42
C GLY A 294 64.17 23.02 -33.91
N GLU A 295 63.87 23.47 -32.68
CA GLU A 295 64.57 24.59 -32.02
C GLU A 295 66.05 24.26 -31.73
N ALA A 296 66.37 23.03 -31.32
CA ALA A 296 67.75 22.58 -31.12
C ALA A 296 68.57 22.53 -32.44
N SER A 297 67.91 22.29 -33.58
CA SER A 297 68.52 22.33 -34.91
C SER A 297 68.70 23.78 -35.41
N GLY A 298 67.71 24.65 -35.17
CA GLY A 298 67.77 26.08 -35.52
C GLY A 298 68.82 26.86 -34.73
N GLY A 299 68.97 26.58 -33.42
CA GLY A 299 69.97 27.24 -32.57
C GLY A 299 71.43 26.87 -32.86
N ARG A 300 71.68 25.87 -33.71
CA ARG A 300 73.03 25.50 -34.15
C ARG A 300 73.51 26.33 -35.36
N ASN A 301 72.59 26.84 -36.18
CA ASN A 301 72.92 27.66 -37.36
C ASN A 301 73.22 29.13 -36.99
N ASP A 302 72.61 29.70 -35.95
CA ASP A 302 72.89 31.08 -35.53
C ASP A 302 74.28 31.24 -34.90
N ARG A 303 74.79 30.22 -34.19
CA ARG A 303 76.14 30.28 -33.60
C ARG A 303 77.27 30.16 -34.63
N SER A 304 76.98 29.65 -35.83
CA SER A 304 77.92 29.64 -36.95
C SER A 304 77.96 30.97 -37.71
N ALA A 305 76.85 31.73 -37.73
CA ALA A 305 76.82 33.07 -38.33
C ALA A 305 77.61 34.09 -37.49
N ASP A 306 77.45 34.07 -36.16
CA ASP A 306 78.21 34.96 -35.26
C ASP A 306 79.73 34.68 -35.27
N ARG A 307 80.14 33.44 -35.52
CA ARG A 307 81.57 33.08 -35.60
C ARG A 307 82.23 33.49 -36.93
N ALA A 308 81.44 33.64 -37.99
CA ALA A 308 81.93 34.14 -39.28
C ALA A 308 82.12 35.67 -39.28
N VAL A 309 81.29 36.42 -38.55
CA VAL A 309 81.45 37.88 -38.39
C VAL A 309 82.66 38.24 -37.52
N ALA A 310 82.97 37.44 -36.49
CA ALA A 310 84.14 37.65 -35.63
C ALA A 310 85.49 37.37 -36.33
N THR A 311 85.50 36.65 -37.46
CA THR A 311 86.75 36.28 -38.16
C THR A 311 87.16 37.29 -39.24
N ILE A 312 86.26 38.19 -39.67
CA ILE A 312 86.57 39.22 -40.68
C ILE A 312 87.12 40.53 -40.05
N GLY A 313 86.99 40.70 -38.73
CA GLY A 313 87.48 41.89 -38.00
C GLY A 313 88.96 41.87 -37.57
N ALA A 314 89.71 40.79 -37.81
CA ALA A 314 91.06 40.62 -37.26
C ALA A 314 92.20 40.68 -38.31
N GLY A 315 91.98 41.39 -39.44
CA GLY A 315 92.93 41.46 -40.56
C GLY A 315 93.48 42.84 -40.92
N LEU A 316 93.20 43.89 -40.13
CA LEU A 316 93.65 45.26 -40.40
C LEU A 316 94.06 45.97 -39.10
N GLU A 317 95.33 45.82 -38.73
CA GLU A 317 96.17 46.57 -37.75
C GLU A 317 97.31 45.60 -37.39
N GLU A 318 98.63 45.80 -37.49
CA GLU A 318 99.60 46.85 -37.83
C GLU A 318 100.90 46.04 -38.12
N SER A 319 101.64 46.21 -39.22
CA SER A 319 102.70 47.22 -39.43
C SER A 319 103.59 47.50 -38.20
N THR A 320 104.59 46.65 -37.96
CA THR A 320 106.00 47.07 -37.78
C THR A 320 106.95 45.93 -38.11
#